data_AF-A0A4Q7P420-F1
#
_entry.id   AF-A0A4Q7P420-F1
#
_cell.length_a   1.000
_cell.length_b   1.000
_cell.length_c   1.000
_cell.angle_alpha   90.00
_cell.angle_beta   90.00
_cell.angle_gamma   90.00
#
_symmetry.space_group_name_H-M   'P 1'
#
loop_
_entity.id
_entity.type
_entity.pdbx_description
1 polymer ?
#
loop_
_entity_poly.entity_id
_entity_poly.type
_entity_poly.pdbx_seq_one_letter_code
_entity_poly.pdbx_strand_id
1 'polypeptide(L)'
;MRIKKAAGKVYGAAMTVAEKKAMNLEIQRQLAEYDKKHATEIDALILWVLHSEFGFGEKRLRRFYDRFDKAIAELLERYVMDEDDKVWLCTYLLKQYGIDLEKWREEGGEKSFDG
;
A
#
# COMPACT_ATOMS: atom_id res chain seq x y z
N MET A 1 8.90 30.28 14.09
CA MET A 1 9.91 30.29 13.01
C MET A 1 10.94 31.34 13.37
N ARG A 2 12.24 31.08 13.24
CA ARG A 2 13.29 32.10 13.49
C ARG A 2 13.81 32.63 12.16
N ILE A 3 13.49 33.87 11.84
CA ILE A 3 13.94 34.54 10.62
C ILE A 3 15.30 35.20 10.89
N LYS A 4 16.33 34.80 10.14
CA LYS A 4 17.66 35.42 10.19
C LYS A 4 17.65 36.67 9.32
N LYS A 5 17.80 37.83 9.95
CA LYS A 5 17.89 39.14 9.29
C LYS A 5 19.25 39.79 9.56
N ALA A 6 19.83 40.40 8.54
CA ALA A 6 21.00 41.29 8.66
C ALA A 6 20.79 42.51 7.76
N ALA A 7 21.09 43.71 8.26
CA ALA A 7 20.94 44.98 7.52
C ALA A 7 19.58 45.12 6.78
N GLY A 8 18.47 44.76 7.44
CA GLY A 8 17.12 44.85 6.87
C GLY A 8 16.74 43.75 5.86
N LYS A 9 17.68 42.89 5.45
CA LYS A 9 17.45 41.79 4.50
C LYS A 9 17.35 40.45 5.23
N VAL A 10 16.39 39.61 4.80
CA VAL A 10 16.20 38.24 5.28
C VAL A 10 17.11 37.31 4.48
N TYR A 11 17.95 36.54 5.16
CA TYR A 11 18.91 35.61 4.51
C TYR A 11 18.64 34.14 4.86
N GLY A 12 17.62 33.86 5.65
CA GLY A 12 17.19 32.49 5.92
C GLY A 12 16.14 32.42 7.01
N ALA A 13 15.43 31.30 7.06
CA ALA A 13 14.50 30.98 8.13
C ALA A 13 14.87 29.61 8.71
N ALA A 14 14.97 29.52 10.02
CA ALA A 14 15.14 28.26 10.74
C ALA A 14 13.83 27.93 11.45
N MET A 15 13.25 26.77 11.13
CA MET A 15 12.12 26.25 11.91
C MET A 15 12.57 25.97 13.34
N THR A 16 11.72 26.35 14.30
CA THR A 16 11.91 25.99 15.70
C THR A 16 11.73 24.47 15.88
N VAL A 17 12.23 23.94 17.00
CA VAL A 17 12.06 22.51 17.33
C VAL A 17 10.58 22.12 17.39
N ALA A 18 9.72 22.98 17.92
CA ALA A 18 8.28 22.77 17.97
C ALA A 18 7.64 22.71 16.58
N GLU A 19 8.05 23.59 15.65
CA GLU A 19 7.53 23.60 14.28
C GLU A 19 8.01 22.38 13.49
N LYS A 20 9.26 21.95 13.67
CA LYS A 20 9.75 20.69 13.07
C LYS A 20 8.98 19.48 13.60
N LYS A 21 8.67 19.45 14.89
CA LYS A 21 7.88 18.37 15.51
C LYS A 21 6.44 18.34 14.99
N ALA A 22 5.79 19.51 14.88
CA ALA A 22 4.45 19.62 14.32
C ALA A 22 4.40 19.19 12.84
N MET A 23 5.41 19.59 12.05
CA MET A 23 5.52 19.19 10.65
C MET A 23 5.73 17.68 10.49
N ASN A 24 6.62 17.07 11.29
CA ASN A 24 6.79 15.61 11.28
C ASN A 24 5.48 14.89 11.64
N LEU A 25 4.73 15.40 12.62
CA LEU A 25 3.44 14.82 12.99
C LEU A 25 2.43 14.86 11.82
N GLU A 26 2.36 15.98 11.10
CA GLU A 26 1.47 16.12 9.94
C GLU A 26 1.92 15.24 8.76
N ILE A 27 3.22 15.11 8.50
CA ILE A 27 3.74 14.16 7.49
C ILE A 27 3.34 12.73 7.84
N GLN A 28 3.50 12.33 9.10
CA GLN A 28 3.09 11.00 9.56
C GLN A 28 1.58 10.79 9.45
N ARG A 29 0.78 11.83 9.74
CA ARG A 29 -0.68 11.79 9.58
C ARG A 29 -1.08 11.60 8.11
N GLN A 30 -0.45 12.35 7.20
CA GLN A 30 -0.70 12.24 5.77
C GLN A 30 -0.28 10.89 5.20
N LEU A 31 0.85 10.33 5.64
CA LEU A 31 1.28 8.97 5.27
C LEU A 31 0.25 7.93 5.74
N ALA A 32 -0.17 7.99 6.99
CA ALA A 32 -1.17 7.07 7.53
C ALA A 32 -2.54 7.19 6.85
N GLU A 33 -2.94 8.40 6.42
CA GLU A 33 -4.17 8.63 5.67
C GLU A 33 -4.07 8.14 4.22
N TYR A 34 -2.91 8.36 3.58
CA TYR A 34 -2.57 7.85 2.26
C TYR A 34 -2.58 6.32 2.24
N ASP A 35 -1.91 5.66 3.19
CA ASP A 35 -1.87 4.20 3.30
C ASP A 35 -3.28 3.60 3.47
N LYS A 36 -4.12 4.20 4.31
CA LYS A 36 -5.52 3.76 4.51
C LYS A 36 -6.38 3.93 3.26
N LYS A 37 -6.22 5.06 2.55
CA LYS A 37 -6.96 5.30 1.30
C LYS A 37 -6.54 4.29 0.23
N HIS A 38 -5.25 4.00 0.12
CA HIS A 38 -4.76 3.01 -0.85
C HIS A 38 -5.19 1.59 -0.54
N ALA A 39 -5.26 1.19 0.73
CA ALA A 39 -5.83 -0.10 1.10
C ALA A 39 -7.29 -0.23 0.61
N THR A 40 -8.11 0.79 0.86
CA THR A 40 -9.52 0.82 0.44
C THR A 40 -9.68 0.78 -1.09
N GLU A 41 -8.83 1.51 -1.82
CA GLU A 41 -8.84 1.51 -3.29
C GLU A 41 -8.49 0.13 -3.85
N ILE A 42 -7.46 -0.54 -3.31
CA ILE A 42 -7.06 -1.89 -3.73
C ILE A 42 -8.18 -2.89 -3.44
N ASP A 43 -8.80 -2.84 -2.26
CA ASP A 43 -9.92 -3.71 -1.91
C ASP A 43 -11.09 -3.55 -2.87
N ALA A 44 -11.44 -2.30 -3.22
CA ALA A 44 -12.50 -2.02 -4.19
C ALA A 44 -12.21 -2.63 -5.57
N LEU A 45 -10.96 -2.51 -6.07
CA LEU A 45 -10.56 -3.07 -7.36
C LEU A 45 -10.64 -4.60 -7.35
N ILE A 46 -10.12 -5.26 -6.31
CA ILE A 46 -10.17 -6.73 -6.19
C ILE A 46 -11.62 -7.21 -6.11
N LEU A 47 -12.44 -6.60 -5.25
CA LEU A 47 -13.84 -6.99 -5.09
C LEU A 47 -14.66 -6.77 -6.37
N TRP A 48 -14.37 -5.72 -7.13
CA TRP A 48 -15.02 -5.49 -8.42
C TRP A 48 -14.69 -6.57 -9.45
N VAL A 49 -13.41 -6.95 -9.59
CA VAL A 49 -13.00 -8.03 -10.50
C VAL A 49 -13.61 -9.38 -10.08
N LEU A 50 -13.66 -9.67 -8.78
CA LEU A 50 -14.35 -10.86 -8.26
C LEU A 50 -15.85 -10.86 -8.60
N HIS A 51 -16.48 -9.69 -8.60
CA HIS A 51 -17.87 -9.54 -9.01
C HIS A 51 -18.04 -9.74 -10.53
N SER A 52 -17.26 -9.03 -11.36
CA SER A 52 -17.45 -8.99 -12.82
C SER A 52 -17.05 -10.30 -13.50
N GLU A 53 -15.88 -10.85 -13.16
CA GLU A 53 -15.32 -12.01 -13.86
C GLU A 53 -15.80 -13.34 -13.27
N PHE A 54 -16.06 -13.37 -11.96
CA PHE A 54 -16.36 -14.60 -11.24
C PHE A 54 -17.79 -14.64 -10.66
N GLY A 55 -18.58 -13.60 -10.88
CA GLY A 55 -20.00 -13.54 -10.49
C GLY A 55 -20.22 -13.54 -8.98
N PHE A 56 -19.27 -13.03 -8.18
CA PHE A 56 -19.43 -12.97 -6.73
C PHE A 56 -20.51 -11.95 -6.37
N GLY A 57 -21.60 -12.41 -5.74
CA GLY A 57 -22.58 -11.53 -5.09
C GLY A 57 -22.11 -11.04 -3.72
N GLU A 58 -22.84 -10.09 -3.14
CA GLU A 58 -22.51 -9.40 -1.88
C GLU A 58 -22.04 -10.34 -0.75
N LYS A 59 -22.77 -11.44 -0.50
CA LYS A 59 -22.42 -12.41 0.56
C LYS A 59 -21.05 -13.08 0.35
N ARG A 60 -20.67 -13.35 -0.91
CA ARG A 60 -19.37 -13.97 -1.23
C ARG A 60 -18.25 -12.93 -1.16
N LEU A 61 -18.50 -11.72 -1.66
CA LEU A 61 -17.57 -10.59 -1.55
C LEU A 61 -17.28 -10.25 -0.09
N ARG A 62 -18.32 -10.14 0.74
CA ARG A 62 -18.19 -9.87 2.17
C ARG A 62 -17.36 -10.94 2.87
N ARG A 63 -17.59 -12.21 2.56
CA ARG A 63 -16.81 -13.32 3.12
C ARG A 63 -15.34 -13.27 2.72
N PHE A 64 -15.05 -12.91 1.46
CA PHE A 64 -13.67 -12.72 1.00
C PHE A 64 -13.01 -11.56 1.76
N TYR A 65 -13.66 -10.41 1.81
CA TYR A 65 -13.19 -9.21 2.51
C TYR A 65 -12.89 -9.48 3.99
N ASP A 66 -13.85 -10.04 4.74
CA ASP A 66 -13.68 -10.33 6.17
C ASP A 66 -12.58 -11.37 6.46
N ARG A 67 -12.20 -12.17 5.45
CA ARG A 67 -11.22 -13.24 5.59
C ARG A 67 -9.83 -12.86 5.08
N PHE A 68 -9.72 -11.94 4.13
CA PHE A 68 -8.46 -11.65 3.43
C PHE A 68 -7.32 -11.35 4.42
N ASP A 69 -7.47 -10.33 5.27
CA ASP A 69 -6.44 -9.94 6.24
C ASP A 69 -6.08 -11.06 7.21
N LYS A 70 -7.10 -11.78 7.72
CA LYS A 70 -6.90 -12.90 8.65
C LYS A 70 -6.15 -14.06 7.97
N ALA A 71 -6.39 -14.28 6.69
CA ALA A 71 -5.68 -15.31 5.92
C ALA A 71 -4.20 -14.97 5.74
N ILE A 72 -3.89 -13.69 5.49
CA ILE A 72 -2.51 -13.23 5.39
C ILE A 72 -1.83 -13.29 6.75
N ALA A 73 -2.49 -12.86 7.83
CA ALA A 73 -1.92 -12.94 9.19
C ALA A 73 -1.61 -14.38 9.62
N GLU A 74 -2.55 -15.32 9.43
CA GLU A 74 -2.30 -16.74 9.73
C GLU A 74 -1.21 -17.36 8.85
N LEU A 75 -1.04 -16.86 7.62
CA LEU A 75 0.04 -17.29 6.74
C LEU A 75 1.39 -16.82 7.29
N LEU A 76 1.52 -15.55 7.67
CA LEU A 76 2.74 -15.01 8.27
C LEU A 76 3.10 -15.75 9.57
N GLU A 77 2.12 -16.00 10.44
CA GLU A 77 2.33 -16.76 11.68
C GLU A 77 2.85 -18.17 11.39
N ARG A 78 2.25 -18.88 10.41
CA ARG A 78 2.67 -20.23 10.03
C ARG A 78 4.11 -20.30 9.54
N TYR A 79 4.56 -19.28 8.81
CA TYR A 79 5.91 -19.21 8.26
C TYR A 79 6.89 -18.43 9.16
N VAL A 80 6.43 -17.92 10.31
CA VAL A 80 7.21 -17.13 11.26
C VAL A 80 7.88 -15.93 10.58
N MET A 81 7.06 -15.13 9.89
CA MET A 81 7.47 -13.97 9.10
C MET A 81 6.85 -12.68 9.63
N ASP A 82 7.51 -11.54 9.41
CA ASP A 82 7.02 -10.24 9.83
C ASP A 82 6.03 -9.65 8.81
N GLU A 83 5.30 -8.59 9.19
CA GLU A 83 4.30 -7.97 8.31
C GLU A 83 4.90 -7.44 7.00
N ASP A 84 6.15 -6.99 7.06
CA ASP A 84 6.90 -6.49 5.90
C ASP A 84 7.22 -7.60 4.87
N ASP A 85 7.19 -8.86 5.29
CA ASP A 85 7.50 -10.02 4.43
C ASP A 85 6.28 -10.54 3.67
N LYS A 86 5.07 -10.02 3.92
CA LYS A 86 3.81 -10.55 3.36
C LYS A 86 3.80 -10.65 1.84
N VAL A 87 4.31 -9.62 1.16
CA VAL A 87 4.35 -9.58 -0.31
C VAL A 87 5.32 -10.61 -0.87
N TRP A 88 6.49 -10.74 -0.25
CA TRP A 88 7.51 -11.71 -0.64
C TRP A 88 7.00 -13.14 -0.43
N LEU A 89 6.42 -13.43 0.75
CA LEU A 89 5.91 -14.76 1.07
C LEU A 89 4.79 -15.20 0.12
N CYS A 90 3.82 -14.32 -0.16
CA CYS A 90 2.76 -14.62 -1.12
C CYS A 90 3.32 -14.89 -2.53
N THR A 91 4.29 -14.09 -2.97
CA THR A 91 4.94 -14.27 -4.29
C THR A 91 5.71 -15.59 -4.33
N TYR A 92 6.48 -15.91 -3.30
CA TYR A 92 7.23 -17.15 -3.18
C TYR A 92 6.31 -18.37 -3.24
N LEU A 93 5.21 -18.38 -2.48
CA LEU A 93 4.27 -19.49 -2.47
C LEU A 93 3.58 -19.66 -3.82
N LEU A 94 3.17 -18.58 -4.48
CA LEU A 94 2.62 -18.66 -5.84
C LEU A 94 3.63 -19.27 -6.81
N LYS A 95 4.92 -18.91 -6.73
CA LYS A 95 5.98 -19.54 -7.53
C LYS A 95 6.09 -21.04 -7.26
N GLN A 96 5.88 -21.52 -6.03
CA GLN A 96 5.85 -22.96 -5.74
C GLN A 96 4.69 -23.70 -6.45
N TYR A 97 3.60 -23.00 -6.78
CA TYR A 97 2.50 -23.51 -7.59
C TYR A 97 2.69 -23.30 -9.10
N GLY A 98 3.86 -22.83 -9.53
CA GLY A 98 4.16 -22.52 -10.94
C GLY A 98 3.58 -21.20 -11.44
N ILE A 99 3.11 -20.33 -10.54
CA ILE A 99 2.59 -19.00 -10.86
C ILE A 99 3.69 -17.97 -10.62
N ASP A 100 4.26 -17.40 -11.69
CA ASP A 100 5.29 -16.36 -11.58
C ASP A 100 4.75 -14.99 -12.01
N LEU A 101 4.54 -14.12 -11.03
CA LEU A 101 4.02 -12.77 -11.23
C LEU A 101 4.99 -11.85 -11.96
N GLU A 102 6.31 -12.04 -11.80
CA GLU A 102 7.31 -11.22 -12.50
C GLU A 102 7.29 -11.54 -13.98
N LYS A 103 7.26 -12.84 -14.31
CA LYS A 103 7.10 -13.32 -15.69
C LYS A 103 5.82 -12.79 -16.34
N TRP A 104 4.69 -12.83 -15.65
CA TRP A 104 3.43 -12.29 -16.17
C TRP A 104 3.48 -10.77 -16.39
N ARG A 105 4.23 -10.02 -15.56
CA ARG A 105 4.43 -8.57 -15.76
C ARG A 105 5.28 -8.28 -16.98
N GLU A 106 6.34 -9.05 -17.21
CA GLU A 106 7.17 -8.93 -18.42
C GLU A 106 6.36 -9.24 -19.68
N GLU A 107 5.59 -10.34 -19.67
CA GLU A 107 4.69 -10.74 -20.76
C GLU A 107 3.55 -9.73 -21.01
N GLY A 108 3.04 -9.10 -19.95
CA GLY A 108 2.00 -8.08 -20.03
C GLY A 108 2.50 -6.71 -20.48
N GLY A 109 3.78 -6.41 -20.26
CA GLY A 109 4.44 -5.17 -20.67
C GLY A 109 4.57 -5.01 -22.19
N GLU A 110 4.56 -6.11 -22.96
CA GLU A 110 4.54 -6.09 -24.43
C GLU A 110 3.14 -5.87 -25.01
N LYS A 111 2.07 -5.99 -24.22
CA LYS A 111 0.67 -5.83 -24.69
C LYS A 111 0.08 -4.46 -24.36
N SER A 112 0.89 -3.41 -24.31
CA SER A 112 0.37 -2.04 -24.18
C SER A 112 -0.30 -1.58 -25.48
N PHE A 113 -1.62 -1.77 -25.52
CA PHE A 113 -2.63 -0.91 -26.15
C PHE A 113 -2.52 -0.68 -27.68
N ASP A 114 -3.16 -1.57 -28.44
CA ASP A 114 -3.73 -1.23 -29.76
C ASP A 114 -5.26 -1.22 -29.56
N GLY A 115 -5.84 -0.02 -29.49
CA GLY A 115 -7.25 0.23 -29.18
C GLY A 115 -7.56 1.72 -29.18
#